data_AF-A0A662QVU2-F1
#
_entry.id   AF-A0A662QVU2-F1
#
_cell.length_a   1.000
_cell.length_b   1.000
_cell.length_c   1.000
_cell.angle_alpha   90.00
_cell.angle_beta   90.00
_cell.angle_gamma   90.00
#
_symmetry.space_group_name_H-M   'P 1'
#
loop_
_entity.id
_entity.type
_entity.pdbx_description
1 polymer ?
#
loop_
_entity_poly.entity_id
_entity_poly.type
_entity_poly.pdbx_seq_one_letter_code
_entity_poly.pdbx_strand_id
1 'polypeptide(L)'
;MRLIKLTGTLNNSVTNEEMLLRLLDAGAYNAAIMSREVVVETPRKSLQSIKESMRYMQITDIRAREASIIESTVSHAADGLDPKKCIKISMAPGTRLTGVKFLGMTLSNGFRENSFTDTDILISNSQKVIKNILKKAGITDVLVSVEYKRTSDNIDLALELATINTLVSTNGIMQLI
;
A
#
# COMPACT_ATOMS: atom_id res chain seq x y z
N MET A 1 0.93 7.32 15.22
CA MET A 1 0.90 8.49 14.34
C MET A 1 -0.55 8.94 14.21
N ARG A 2 -0.92 10.17 14.63
CA ARG A 2 -2.32 10.62 14.52
C ARG A 2 -2.63 10.99 13.06
N LEU A 3 -3.63 10.33 12.49
CA LEU A 3 -4.11 10.61 11.14
C LEU A 3 -5.29 11.58 11.21
N ILE A 4 -5.52 12.28 10.11
CA ILE A 4 -6.70 13.11 9.92
C ILE A 4 -7.50 12.49 8.81
N LYS A 5 -8.76 12.13 9.12
CA LYS A 5 -9.74 11.73 8.13
C LYS A 5 -10.43 12.98 7.62
N LEU A 6 -10.33 13.20 6.32
CA LEU A 6 -11.06 14.20 5.57
C LEU A 6 -12.20 13.50 4.83
N THR A 7 -13.38 14.13 4.87
CA THR A 7 -14.55 13.71 4.09
C THR A 7 -15.02 14.92 3.33
N GLY A 8 -15.43 14.76 2.07
CA GLY A 8 -15.98 15.86 1.28
C GLY A 8 -16.84 15.35 0.14
N THR A 9 -17.64 16.24 -0.43
CA THR A 9 -18.63 15.91 -1.47
C THR A 9 -18.09 16.28 -2.84
N LEU A 10 -17.99 15.31 -3.75
CA LEU A 10 -17.58 15.51 -5.14
C LEU A 10 -18.73 16.11 -5.96
N ASN A 11 -18.47 17.27 -6.56
CA ASN A 11 -19.45 17.98 -7.40
C ASN A 11 -19.15 17.88 -8.90
N ASN A 12 -18.10 17.16 -9.30
CA ASN A 12 -17.56 17.23 -10.65
C ASN A 12 -17.21 15.86 -11.22
N SER A 13 -17.08 15.77 -12.54
CA SER A 13 -16.79 14.54 -13.30
C SER A 13 -15.30 14.30 -13.52
N VAL A 14 -14.46 14.55 -12.50
CA VAL A 14 -13.06 14.13 -12.53
C VAL A 14 -13.01 12.61 -12.44
N THR A 15 -12.15 11.96 -13.22
CA THR A 15 -12.04 10.49 -13.18
C THR A 15 -11.48 10.06 -11.83
N ASN A 16 -11.95 8.92 -11.32
CA ASN A 16 -11.51 8.40 -10.03
C ASN A 16 -9.98 8.20 -9.98
N GLU A 17 -9.36 7.78 -11.08
CA GLU A 17 -7.92 7.57 -11.19
C GLU A 17 -7.11 8.87 -11.01
N GLU A 18 -7.50 9.94 -11.73
CA GLU A 18 -6.80 11.23 -11.62
C GLU A 18 -6.94 11.82 -10.21
N MET A 19 -8.11 11.61 -9.60
CA MET A 19 -8.39 12.06 -8.24
C MET A 19 -7.54 11.32 -7.21
N LEU A 20 -7.44 9.99 -7.32
CA LEU A 20 -6.61 9.17 -6.44
C LEU A 20 -5.13 9.54 -6.57
N LEU A 21 -4.61 9.67 -7.79
CA LEU A 21 -3.22 10.03 -8.04
C LEU A 21 -2.86 11.38 -7.41
N ARG A 22 -3.70 12.41 -7.62
CA ARG A 22 -3.47 13.74 -7.02
C ARG A 22 -3.49 13.71 -5.49
N LEU A 23 -4.39 12.94 -4.88
CA LEU A 23 -4.47 12.83 -3.43
C LEU A 23 -3.24 12.12 -2.85
N LEU A 24 -2.76 11.06 -3.52
CA LEU A 24 -1.53 10.36 -3.14
C LEU A 24 -0.30 11.27 -3.26
N ASP A 25 -0.18 12.03 -4.35
CA ASP A 25 0.92 13.01 -4.54
C ASP A 25 0.88 14.12 -3.49
N ALA A 26 -0.32 14.54 -3.06
CA ALA A 26 -0.51 15.49 -1.97
C ALA A 26 -0.21 14.90 -0.57
N GLY A 27 0.11 13.61 -0.50
CA GLY A 27 0.50 12.92 0.73
C GLY A 27 -0.63 12.20 1.46
N ALA A 28 -1.69 11.80 0.74
CA ALA A 28 -2.69 10.90 1.28
C ALA A 28 -2.05 9.53 1.51
N TYR A 29 -2.35 8.92 2.66
CA TYR A 29 -2.11 7.49 2.83
C TYR A 29 -3.21 6.67 2.19
N ASN A 30 -4.42 7.21 2.22
CA ASN A 30 -5.62 6.57 1.73
C ASN A 30 -6.54 7.59 1.08
N ALA A 31 -7.13 7.21 -0.04
CA ALA A 31 -8.24 7.91 -0.65
C ALA A 31 -9.26 6.87 -1.15
N ALA A 32 -10.52 7.05 -0.78
CA ALA A 32 -11.63 6.24 -1.24
C ALA A 32 -12.74 7.15 -1.77
N ILE A 33 -13.39 6.72 -2.85
CA ILE A 33 -14.46 7.47 -3.50
C ILE A 33 -15.71 6.58 -3.45
N MET A 34 -16.70 7.00 -2.66
CA MET A 34 -17.94 6.28 -2.45
C MET A 34 -19.10 7.11 -3.00
N SER A 35 -19.56 6.80 -4.21
CA SER A 35 -20.58 7.57 -4.93
C SER A 35 -20.17 9.05 -5.13
N ARG A 36 -20.61 9.95 -4.24
CA ARG A 36 -20.27 11.38 -4.24
C ARG A 36 -19.44 11.79 -3.04
N GLU A 37 -19.08 10.87 -2.16
CA GLU A 37 -18.25 11.15 -1.00
C GLU A 37 -16.81 10.75 -1.26
N VAL A 38 -15.88 11.65 -0.99
CA VAL A 38 -14.44 11.42 -1.05
C VAL A 38 -13.93 11.38 0.38
N VAL A 39 -13.35 10.24 0.74
CA VAL A 39 -12.76 9.99 2.05
C VAL A 39 -11.26 9.93 1.87
N VAL A 40 -10.51 10.76 2.60
CA VAL A 40 -9.05 10.82 2.52
C VAL A 40 -8.46 10.71 3.91
N GLU A 41 -7.44 9.89 4.10
CA GLU A 41 -6.71 9.78 5.35
C GLU A 41 -5.27 10.23 5.12
N THR A 42 -4.85 11.23 5.89
CA THR A 42 -3.58 11.94 5.69
C THR A 42 -2.88 12.19 7.03
N PRO A 43 -1.54 12.25 7.09
CA PRO A 43 -0.88 12.74 8.28
C PRO A 43 -1.20 14.23 8.46
N ARG A 44 -1.19 14.71 9.71
CA ARG A 44 -1.48 16.11 10.04
C ARG A 44 -0.62 17.12 9.28
N LYS A 45 0.63 16.77 8.98
CA LYS A 45 1.56 17.61 8.19
C LYS A 45 1.12 17.84 6.74
N SER A 46 0.38 16.90 6.15
CA SER A 46 -0.07 16.96 4.74
C SER A 46 -1.52 17.44 4.61
N LEU A 47 -2.18 17.75 5.74
CA LEU A 47 -3.58 18.18 5.81
C LEU A 47 -3.90 19.34 4.85
N GLN A 48 -3.02 20.34 4.82
CA GLN A 48 -3.24 21.55 4.04
C GLN A 48 -3.16 21.27 2.53
N SER A 49 -2.12 20.56 2.10
CA SER A 49 -1.92 20.13 0.71
C SER A 49 -3.08 19.27 0.19
N ILE A 50 -3.61 18.38 1.05
CA ILE A 50 -4.76 17.55 0.70
C ILE A 50 -6.03 18.40 0.56
N LYS A 51 -6.29 19.34 1.48
CA LYS A 51 -7.45 20.23 1.38
C LYS A 51 -7.40 21.09 0.11
N GLU A 52 -6.22 21.56 -0.27
CA GLU A 52 -6.02 22.32 -1.51
C GLU A 52 -6.28 21.46 -2.74
N SER A 53 -5.76 20.23 -2.76
CA SER A 53 -6.03 19.26 -3.83
C SER A 53 -7.52 18.91 -3.92
N MET A 54 -8.19 18.69 -2.79
CA MET A 54 -9.62 18.43 -2.73
C MET A 54 -10.44 19.61 -3.28
N ARG A 55 -10.10 20.84 -2.91
CA ARG A 55 -10.76 22.05 -3.43
C ARG A 55 -10.54 22.23 -4.93
N TYR A 56 -9.34 21.97 -5.42
CA TYR A 56 -9.03 22.01 -6.85
C TYR A 56 -9.92 21.03 -7.64
N MET A 57 -10.18 19.85 -7.07
CA MET A 57 -11.07 18.83 -7.65
C MET A 57 -12.57 19.11 -7.39
N GLN A 58 -12.90 20.32 -6.93
CA GLN A 58 -14.26 20.77 -6.59
C GLN A 58 -14.96 19.89 -5.54
N ILE A 59 -14.20 19.32 -4.62
CA ILE A 59 -14.75 18.62 -3.46
C ILE A 59 -15.12 19.67 -2.41
N THR A 60 -16.41 19.74 -2.05
CA THR A 60 -16.95 20.70 -1.07
C THR A 60 -17.23 20.03 0.28
N ASP A 61 -17.67 20.81 1.26
CA ASP A 61 -18.04 20.31 2.60
C ASP A 61 -16.95 19.51 3.29
N ILE A 62 -15.69 19.92 3.09
CA ILE A 62 -14.53 19.19 3.60
C ILE A 62 -14.50 19.23 5.13
N ARG A 63 -14.86 18.11 5.77
CA ARG A 63 -14.82 17.92 7.21
C ARG A 63 -13.57 17.15 7.58
N ALA A 64 -12.83 17.65 8.57
CA ALA A 64 -11.65 17.02 9.12
C ALA A 64 -11.95 16.48 10.53
N ARG A 65 -11.65 15.21 10.77
CA ARG A 65 -11.73 14.60 12.10
C ARG A 65 -10.40 13.94 12.43
N GLU A 66 -9.95 14.06 13.67
CA GLU A 66 -8.84 13.23 14.14
C GLU A 66 -9.28 11.77 14.02
N ALA A 67 -8.56 11.01 13.20
CA ALA A 67 -8.67 9.58 13.17
C ALA A 67 -7.75 9.04 14.27
N SER A 68 -8.32 8.21 15.16
CA SER A 68 -7.51 7.29 15.95
C SER A 68 -6.63 6.49 14.99
N ILE A 69 -5.42 6.11 15.44
CA ILE A 69 -4.48 5.27 14.67
C ILE A 69 -5.30 4.12 14.07
N ILE A 70 -5.51 4.15 12.75
CA ILE A 70 -6.21 3.07 12.07
C ILE A 70 -5.14 2.01 11.89
N GLU A 71 -5.27 0.94 12.68
CA GLU A 71 -4.65 -0.32 12.35
C GLU A 71 -5.25 -0.75 11.01
N SER A 72 -4.48 -0.62 9.93
CA SER A 72 -4.97 -0.79 8.57
C SER A 72 -4.37 -2.04 7.95
N THR A 73 -5.21 -2.78 7.26
CA THR A 73 -4.88 -4.05 6.60
C THR A 73 -5.36 -4.03 5.15
N VAL A 74 -4.94 -5.03 4.37
CA VAL A 74 -5.45 -5.24 3.00
C VAL A 74 -6.88 -5.76 3.05
N SER A 75 -7.72 -5.44 2.05
CA SER A 75 -9.15 -5.76 2.11
C SER A 75 -9.49 -7.24 1.91
N HIS A 76 -8.67 -7.94 1.13
CA HIS A 76 -8.76 -9.38 0.86
C HIS A 76 -7.37 -9.90 0.50
N ALA A 77 -7.24 -11.23 0.44
CA ALA A 77 -5.98 -11.83 0.01
C ALA A 77 -5.79 -11.64 -1.49
N ALA A 78 -4.59 -11.23 -1.90
CA ALA A 78 -4.24 -11.13 -3.31
C ALA A 78 -2.76 -11.37 -3.55
N ASP A 79 -2.45 -11.60 -4.82
CA ASP A 79 -1.12 -11.82 -5.32
C ASP A 79 -0.70 -10.66 -6.24
N GLY A 80 0.58 -10.30 -6.17
CA GLY A 80 1.23 -9.41 -7.11
C GLY A 80 2.52 -10.02 -7.63
N LEU A 81 2.78 -9.80 -8.91
CA LEU A 81 4.00 -10.20 -9.60
C LEU A 81 4.72 -8.94 -10.05
N ASP A 82 6.05 -8.96 -10.05
CA ASP A 82 6.79 -7.95 -10.80
C ASP A 82 6.58 -8.17 -12.33
N PRO A 83 6.81 -7.15 -13.17
CA PRO A 83 6.61 -7.27 -14.62
C PRO A 83 7.42 -8.38 -15.27
N LYS A 84 8.63 -8.67 -14.74
CA LYS A 84 9.48 -9.76 -15.21
C LYS A 84 9.10 -11.09 -14.55
N LYS A 85 8.05 -11.20 -13.73
CA LYS A 85 7.58 -12.45 -13.09
C LYS A 85 8.70 -13.21 -12.36
N CYS A 86 9.67 -12.49 -11.81
CA CYS A 86 10.78 -13.02 -11.03
C CYS A 86 10.38 -13.26 -9.58
N ILE A 87 9.53 -12.41 -9.03
CA ILE A 87 9.10 -12.41 -7.63
C ILE A 87 7.58 -12.30 -7.59
N LYS A 88 6.97 -13.19 -6.82
CA LYS A 88 5.57 -13.12 -6.44
C LYS A 88 5.49 -12.73 -4.97
N ILE A 89 4.65 -11.75 -4.66
CA ILE A 89 4.27 -11.42 -3.29
C ILE A 89 2.80 -11.76 -3.13
N SER A 90 2.48 -12.41 -2.02
CA SER A 90 1.09 -12.67 -1.64
C SER A 90 0.84 -11.95 -0.33
N MET A 91 -0.29 -11.26 -0.23
CA MET A 91 -0.72 -10.60 0.99
C MET A 91 -2.09 -11.11 1.39
N ALA A 92 -2.31 -11.25 2.69
CA ALA A 92 -3.62 -11.54 3.26
C ALA A 92 -3.90 -10.61 4.45
N PRO A 93 -5.19 -10.30 4.71
CA PRO A 93 -5.55 -9.43 5.82
C PRO A 93 -4.99 -9.97 7.15
N GLY A 94 -4.40 -9.09 7.94
CA GLY A 94 -3.99 -9.36 9.31
C GLY A 94 -5.10 -9.00 10.29
N THR A 95 -5.15 -9.67 11.43
CA THR A 95 -6.00 -9.22 12.55
C THR A 95 -5.34 -8.03 13.26
N ARG A 96 -6.12 -7.34 14.09
CA ARG A 96 -5.63 -6.27 14.96
C ARG A 96 -4.35 -6.69 15.72
N LEU A 97 -3.34 -5.83 15.75
CA LEU A 97 -2.01 -6.04 16.37
C LEU A 97 -1.18 -7.20 15.78
N THR A 98 -1.50 -7.71 14.59
CA THR A 98 -0.67 -8.73 13.91
C THR A 98 0.69 -8.16 13.52
N GLY A 99 0.75 -6.87 13.20
CA GLY A 99 1.90 -6.28 12.56
C GLY A 99 2.09 -6.79 11.12
N VAL A 100 3.21 -6.42 10.50
CA VAL A 100 3.63 -7.01 9.22
C VAL A 100 4.35 -8.33 9.51
N LYS A 101 3.66 -9.45 9.27
CA LYS A 101 4.18 -10.80 9.56
C LYS A 101 4.48 -11.56 8.28
N PHE A 102 5.73 -12.02 8.15
CA PHE A 102 6.16 -12.84 7.03
C PHE A 102 5.89 -14.31 7.35
N LEU A 103 5.05 -14.95 6.55
CA LEU A 103 4.69 -16.37 6.70
C LEU A 103 5.78 -17.28 6.15
N GLY A 104 6.51 -16.83 5.13
CA GLY A 104 7.59 -17.59 4.53
C GLY A 104 8.13 -16.93 3.27
N MET A 105 9.35 -17.31 2.92
CA MET A 105 10.01 -16.93 1.68
C MET A 105 10.45 -18.23 0.99
N THR A 106 9.98 -18.43 -0.23
CA THR A 106 10.20 -19.68 -0.98
C THR A 106 11.04 -19.38 -2.21
N LEU A 107 12.00 -20.26 -2.49
CA LEU A 107 12.80 -20.24 -3.72
C LEU A 107 12.26 -21.36 -4.62
N SER A 108 11.67 -21.03 -5.76
CA SER A 108 11.21 -22.05 -6.70
C SER A 108 12.38 -22.59 -7.53
N ASN A 109 12.22 -23.79 -8.11
CA ASN A 109 13.26 -24.56 -8.82
C ASN A 109 13.97 -23.85 -10.00
N GLY A 110 13.58 -22.62 -10.36
CA GLY A 110 14.24 -21.76 -11.35
C GLY A 110 15.23 -20.75 -10.76
N PHE A 111 15.33 -20.65 -9.44
CA PHE A 111 16.25 -19.73 -8.75
C PHE A 111 17.64 -20.37 -8.66
N ARG A 112 18.64 -19.74 -9.31
CA ARG A 112 20.04 -20.20 -9.19
C ARG A 112 20.64 -19.58 -7.94
N GLU A 113 20.91 -20.43 -6.94
CA GLU A 113 21.50 -20.08 -5.64
C GLU A 113 22.85 -19.36 -5.75
N ASN A 114 23.56 -19.58 -6.86
CA ASN A 114 24.94 -19.14 -7.10
C ASN A 114 25.19 -17.61 -7.09
N SER A 115 24.16 -16.78 -6.94
CA SER A 115 24.27 -15.31 -6.91
C SER A 115 24.12 -14.68 -5.52
N PHE A 116 23.70 -15.43 -4.49
CA PHE A 116 23.58 -14.89 -3.13
C PHE A 116 24.33 -15.79 -2.14
N THR A 117 25.50 -15.33 -1.73
CA THR A 117 26.35 -15.97 -0.71
C THR A 117 25.75 -15.94 0.70
N ASP A 118 24.58 -15.31 0.89
CA ASP A 118 23.98 -15.16 2.21
C ASP A 118 22.44 -15.01 2.12
N THR A 119 21.74 -16.13 2.21
CA THR A 119 20.27 -16.21 2.14
C THR A 119 19.60 -15.33 3.23
N ASP A 120 20.24 -15.18 4.38
CA ASP A 120 19.76 -14.33 5.48
C ASP A 120 19.81 -12.83 5.12
N ILE A 121 20.82 -12.41 4.35
CA ILE A 121 20.91 -11.04 3.83
C ILE A 121 19.80 -10.79 2.81
N LEU A 122 19.54 -11.74 1.91
CA LEU A 122 18.44 -11.63 0.95
C LEU A 122 17.09 -11.51 1.66
N ILE A 123 16.82 -12.38 2.63
CA ILE A 123 15.58 -12.38 3.42
C ILE A 123 15.41 -11.03 4.14
N SER A 124 16.43 -10.59 4.88
CA SER A 124 16.36 -9.36 5.67
C SER A 124 16.18 -8.11 4.81
N ASN A 125 16.89 -8.01 3.68
CA ASN A 125 16.72 -6.90 2.72
C ASN A 125 15.31 -6.90 2.14
N SER A 126 14.80 -8.06 1.76
CA SER A 126 13.49 -8.17 1.14
C SER A 126 12.37 -7.78 2.09
N GLN A 127 12.44 -8.23 3.35
CA GLN A 127 11.52 -7.80 4.39
C GLN A 127 11.58 -6.28 4.60
N LYS A 128 12.77 -5.68 4.57
CA LYS A 128 12.95 -4.23 4.74
C LYS A 128 12.29 -3.44 3.61
N VAL A 129 12.49 -3.84 2.35
CA VAL A 129 11.87 -3.22 1.17
C VAL A 129 10.34 -3.27 1.28
N ILE A 130 9.79 -4.47 1.50
CA ILE A 130 8.34 -4.67 1.61
C ILE A 130 7.75 -3.87 2.77
N LYS A 131 8.35 -3.93 3.97
CA LYS A 131 7.89 -3.16 5.14
C LYS A 131 7.88 -1.65 4.89
N ASN A 132 8.86 -1.13 4.16
CA ASN A 132 8.92 0.30 3.85
C ASN A 132 7.75 0.75 2.98
N ILE A 133 7.37 -0.06 1.98
CA ILE A 133 6.23 0.22 1.11
C ILE A 133 4.93 0.13 1.89
N LEU A 134 4.73 -0.95 2.65
CA LEU A 134 3.55 -1.14 3.49
C LEU A 134 3.37 0.02 4.48
N LYS A 135 4.47 0.45 5.13
CA LYS A 135 4.46 1.61 6.02
C LYS A 135 4.10 2.91 5.29
N LYS A 136 4.59 3.11 4.07
CA LYS A 136 4.23 4.27 3.23
C LYS A 136 2.76 4.21 2.80
N ALA A 137 2.20 3.03 2.58
CA ALA A 137 0.79 2.80 2.30
C ALA A 137 -0.11 2.82 3.54
N GLY A 138 0.46 3.02 4.74
CA GLY A 138 -0.29 3.04 6.00
C GLY A 138 -0.71 1.67 6.53
N ILE A 139 -0.31 0.57 5.88
CA ILE A 139 -0.65 -0.81 6.28
C ILE A 139 0.20 -1.22 7.49
N THR A 140 -0.48 -1.56 8.57
CA THR A 140 0.14 -1.94 9.85
C THR A 140 0.03 -3.43 10.11
N ASP A 141 -1.04 -4.08 9.66
CA ASP A 141 -1.37 -5.46 9.99
C ASP A 141 -1.59 -6.25 8.71
N VAL A 142 -0.69 -7.17 8.37
CA VAL A 142 -0.79 -7.95 7.12
C VAL A 142 0.07 -9.19 7.21
N LEU A 143 -0.42 -10.30 6.65
CA LEU A 143 0.34 -11.52 6.45
C LEU A 143 0.95 -11.49 5.05
N VAL A 144 2.26 -11.70 4.95
CA VAL A 144 3.01 -11.62 3.69
C VAL A 144 3.73 -12.93 3.40
N SER A 145 3.65 -13.41 2.18
CA SER A 145 4.55 -14.46 1.66
C SER A 145 5.26 -13.99 0.41
N VAL A 146 6.49 -14.46 0.21
CA VAL A 146 7.32 -14.12 -0.95
C VAL A 146 7.76 -15.40 -1.64
N GLU A 147 7.65 -15.44 -2.96
CA GLU A 147 8.15 -16.53 -3.79
C GLU A 147 9.10 -15.96 -4.85
N TYR A 148 10.35 -16.41 -4.82
CA TYR A 148 11.36 -16.10 -5.84
C TYR A 148 11.35 -17.19 -6.90
N LYS A 149 10.79 -16.85 -8.05
CA LYS A 149 10.62 -17.76 -9.20
C LYS A 149 11.88 -17.90 -10.03
N ARG A 150 12.62 -16.80 -10.18
CA ARG A 150 13.88 -16.72 -10.95
C ARG A 150 14.71 -15.53 -10.49
N THR A 151 16.00 -15.55 -10.82
CA THR A 151 16.93 -14.47 -10.52
C THR A 151 16.52 -13.18 -11.25
N SER A 152 16.63 -12.04 -10.57
CA SER A 152 16.47 -10.69 -11.15
C SER A 152 17.80 -9.95 -11.05
N ASP A 153 18.14 -9.18 -12.08
CA ASP A 153 19.32 -8.29 -12.07
C ASP A 153 19.22 -7.21 -10.99
N ASN A 154 17.98 -6.85 -10.61
CA ASN A 154 17.67 -5.94 -9.52
C ASN A 154 16.52 -6.51 -8.68
N ILE A 155 16.88 -7.13 -7.56
CA ILE A 155 15.91 -7.77 -6.66
C ILE A 155 15.07 -6.74 -5.93
N ASP A 156 15.66 -5.64 -5.47
CA ASP A 156 14.94 -4.61 -4.72
C ASP A 156 13.82 -4.01 -5.56
N LEU A 157 14.11 -3.63 -6.81
CA LEU A 157 13.09 -3.11 -7.73
C LEU A 157 12.00 -4.14 -8.03
N ALA A 158 12.37 -5.41 -8.21
CA ALA A 158 11.39 -6.48 -8.43
C ALA A 158 10.47 -6.66 -7.21
N LEU A 159 11.00 -6.60 -6.00
CA LEU A 159 10.22 -6.63 -4.76
C LEU A 159 9.31 -5.40 -4.65
N GLU A 160 9.81 -4.21 -4.97
CA GLU A 160 9.03 -2.98 -4.94
C GLU A 160 7.81 -3.08 -5.86
N LEU A 161 8.04 -3.45 -7.12
CA LEU A 161 6.98 -3.57 -8.12
C LEU A 161 6.00 -4.70 -7.79
N ALA A 162 6.48 -5.86 -7.34
CA ALA A 162 5.61 -6.95 -6.91
C ALA A 162 4.74 -6.54 -5.71
N THR A 163 5.30 -5.77 -4.76
CA THR A 163 4.57 -5.29 -3.57
C THR A 163 3.48 -4.32 -3.98
N ILE A 164 3.80 -3.33 -4.81
CA ILE A 164 2.84 -2.34 -5.33
C ILE A 164 1.73 -3.03 -6.09
N ASN A 165 2.08 -3.95 -7.00
CA ASN A 165 1.09 -4.71 -7.76
C ASN A 165 0.19 -5.54 -6.85
N THR A 166 0.74 -6.10 -5.76
CA THR A 166 -0.08 -6.82 -4.76
C THR A 166 -1.07 -5.87 -4.09
N LEU A 167 -0.63 -4.67 -3.68
CA LEU A 167 -1.50 -3.68 -3.05
C LEU A 167 -2.63 -3.22 -3.97
N VAL A 168 -2.32 -2.98 -5.24
CA VAL A 168 -3.33 -2.65 -6.27
C VAL A 168 -4.33 -3.81 -6.42
N SER A 169 -3.84 -5.05 -6.52
CA SER A 169 -4.69 -6.24 -6.61
C SER A 169 -5.58 -6.44 -5.39
N THR A 170 -5.13 -6.04 -4.19
CA THR A 170 -5.97 -6.08 -2.98
C THR A 170 -7.03 -4.97 -2.91
N ASN A 171 -7.22 -4.18 -3.99
CA ASN A 171 -8.10 -3.00 -4.03
C ASN A 171 -7.84 -1.99 -2.89
N GLY A 172 -6.60 -1.83 -2.43
CA GLY A 172 -6.30 -1.08 -1.21
C GLY A 172 -6.78 0.36 -1.33
N ILE A 173 -7.72 0.85 -0.53
CA ILE A 173 -7.81 0.66 0.93
C ILE A 173 -9.27 0.64 1.42
N MET A 174 -9.59 -0.16 2.45
CA MET A 174 -10.84 -0.02 3.20
C MET A 174 -10.68 -0.31 4.70
N GLN A 175 -11.45 0.47 5.47
CA GLN A 175 -11.58 0.53 6.93
C GLN A 175 -12.03 -0.79 7.56
N LEU A 176 -11.45 -1.13 8.72
CA LEU A 176 -12.18 -1.90 9.73
C LEU A 176 -13.01 -0.92 10.57
N ILE A 177 -14.32 -1.17 10.60
CA ILE A 177 -15.35 -0.48 11.40
C ILE A 177 -15.12 -0.74 12.89
#